data_AF-A0A9E1PZA4-F1
#
_entry.id   AF-A0A9E1PZA4-F1
#
_cell.length_a   1.000
_cell.length_b   1.000
_cell.length_c   1.000
_cell.angle_alpha   90.00
_cell.angle_beta   90.00
_cell.angle_gamma   90.00
#
_symmetry.space_group_name_H-M   'P 1'
#
loop_
_entity.id
_entity.type
_entity.pdbx_description
1 polymer ?
#
loop_
_entity_poly.entity_id
_entity_poly.type
_entity_poly.pdbx_seq_one_letter_code
_entity_poly.pdbx_strand_id
1 'polypeptide(L)' 'AKLSLVTVAGSGQLALTSEEPPSTLRENVTSPGGTTLEALKVLMAEDGLQPLLTKAIAAATARSKELAGG' A
#
# COMPACT_ATOMS: atom_id res chain seq x y z
N ALA A 1 -11.95 14.91 0.62
CA ALA A 1 -10.62 14.49 1.14
C ALA A 1 -10.69 13.90 2.56
N LYS A 2 -11.49 14.43 3.51
CA LYS A 2 -11.54 13.93 4.91
C LYS A 2 -11.63 12.40 5.02
N LEU A 3 -12.56 11.77 4.30
CA LEU A 3 -12.72 10.32 4.29
C LEU A 3 -11.45 9.59 3.82
N SER A 4 -10.89 9.99 2.68
CA SER A 4 -9.64 9.41 2.15
C SER A 4 -8.47 9.54 3.12
N LEU A 5 -8.33 10.69 3.78
CA LEU A 5 -7.25 10.92 4.75
C LEU A 5 -7.38 10.00 5.97
N VAL A 6 -8.57 9.90 6.56
CA VAL A 6 -8.77 9.03 7.74
C VAL A 6 -8.71 7.55 7.37
N THR A 7 -9.10 7.17 6.16
CA THR A 7 -8.94 5.80 5.65
C THR A 7 -7.46 5.43 5.55
N VAL A 8 -6.65 6.25 4.89
CA VAL A 8 -5.21 5.96 4.73
C VAL A 8 -4.51 5.93 6.09
N ALA A 9 -4.78 6.93 6.94
CA ALA A 9 -4.19 6.99 8.28
C ALA A 9 -4.61 5.79 9.14
N GLY A 10 -5.90 5.45 9.16
CA GLY A 10 -6.43 4.33 9.92
C GLY A 10 -5.92 2.97 9.45
N SER A 11 -5.83 2.76 8.13
CA SER A 11 -5.26 1.53 7.56
C SER A 11 -3.77 1.38 7.89
N GLY A 12 -3.00 2.48 7.83
CA GLY A 12 -1.59 2.48 8.24
C GLY A 12 -1.42 2.17 9.73
N GLN A 13 -2.22 2.81 10.59
CA GLN A 13 -2.22 2.53 12.02
C GLN A 13 -2.55 1.06 12.31
N LEU A 14 -3.59 0.51 11.69
CA LEU A 14 -3.98 -0.88 11.86
C LEU A 14 -2.85 -1.84 11.46
N ALA A 15 -2.18 -1.58 10.33
CA ALA A 15 -1.06 -2.40 9.87
C ALA A 15 0.16 -2.33 10.80
N LEU A 16 0.37 -1.21 11.50
CA LEU A 16 1.47 -1.05 12.46
C LEU A 16 1.20 -1.73 13.81
N THR A 17 -0.05 -1.78 14.25
CA THR A 17 -0.41 -2.29 15.58
C THR A 17 -0.98 -3.71 15.59
N SER A 18 -1.34 -4.25 14.43
CA SER A 18 -1.88 -5.60 14.32
C SER A 18 -0.78 -6.66 14.46
N GLU A 19 -1.14 -7.79 15.07
CA GLU A 19 -0.33 -9.01 15.05
C GLU A 19 -0.50 -9.80 13.74
N GLU A 20 -1.56 -9.52 12.98
CA GLU A 20 -1.81 -10.10 11.66
C GLU A 20 -1.00 -9.39 10.56
N PRO A 21 -0.49 -10.14 9.56
CA PRO A 21 0.21 -9.53 8.45
C PRO A 21 -0.74 -8.69 7.56
N PRO A 22 -0.22 -7.67 6.84
CA PRO A 22 -1.03 -6.83 5.96
C PRO A 22 -1.85 -7.59 4.90
N SER A 23 -1.37 -8.76 4.46
CA SER A 23 -2.11 -9.62 3.52
C SER A 23 -3.43 -10.12 4.11
N THR A 24 -3.42 -10.54 5.38
CA THR A 24 -4.61 -11.00 6.11
C THR A 24 -5.55 -9.84 6.40
N LEU A 25 -5.01 -8.69 6.82
CA LEU A 25 -5.82 -7.48 7.04
C LEU A 25 -6.58 -7.04 5.77
N ARG A 26 -5.92 -7.15 4.60
CA ARG A 26 -6.56 -6.90 3.30
C ARG A 26 -7.64 -7.93 2.99
N GLU A 27 -7.41 -9.21 3.26
CA GLU A 27 -8.40 -10.28 3.06
C GLU A 27 -9.65 -10.08 3.92
N ASN A 28 -9.48 -9.66 5.18
CA ASN A 28 -10.58 -9.39 6.11
C ASN A 28 -11.57 -8.32 5.61
N VAL A 29 -11.15 -7.44 4.71
CA VAL A 29 -11.99 -6.38 4.10
C VAL A 29 -12.41 -6.69 2.65
N THR A 30 -12.12 -7.90 2.17
CA THR A 30 -12.37 -8.32 0.79
C THR A 30 -13.41 -9.42 0.73
N SER A 31 -14.69 -9.03 0.67
CA SER A 31 -15.79 -9.97 0.50
C SER A 31 -15.84 -10.56 -0.92
N PRO A 32 -16.23 -11.83 -1.09
CA PRO A 32 -16.49 -12.40 -2.42
C PRO A 32 -17.54 -11.57 -3.18
N GLY A 33 -17.21 -11.14 -4.40
CA GLY A 33 -18.08 -10.29 -5.24
C GLY A 33 -18.24 -8.84 -4.73
N GLY A 34 -17.47 -8.42 -3.73
CA GLY A 34 -17.54 -7.08 -3.17
C GLY A 34 -16.79 -6.02 -3.98
N THR A 35 -17.04 -4.75 -3.69
CA THR A 35 -16.39 -3.60 -4.35
C THR A 35 -14.88 -3.53 -4.08
N THR A 36 -14.44 -3.92 -2.88
CA THR A 36 -13.00 -4.00 -2.53
C THR A 36 -12.25 -4.97 -3.43
N LEU A 37 -12.88 -6.11 -3.77
CA LEU A 37 -12.27 -7.11 -4.64
C LEU A 37 -12.00 -6.54 -6.04
N GLU A 38 -12.97 -5.82 -6.62
CA GLU A 38 -12.79 -5.19 -7.93
C GLU A 38 -11.72 -4.10 -7.91
N ALA A 39 -11.60 -3.33 -6.82
CA ALA A 39 -10.51 -2.37 -6.66
C ALA A 39 -9.15 -3.07 -6.58
N LEU A 40 -9.05 -4.18 -5.83
CA LEU A 40 -7.81 -4.94 -5.68
C LEU A 40 -7.34 -5.58 -6.99
N LYS A 41 -8.24 -5.98 -7.89
CA LYS A 41 -7.86 -6.48 -9.23
C LYS A 41 -7.04 -5.46 -10.01
N VAL A 42 -7.38 -4.18 -9.89
CA VAL A 42 -6.64 -3.09 -10.54
C VAL A 42 -5.35 -2.79 -9.76
N LEU A 43 -5.45 -2.63 -8.44
CA LEU A 43 -4.32 -2.21 -7.61
C LEU A 43 -3.22 -3.27 -7.50
N MET A 44 -3.57 -4.55 -7.64
CA MET A 44 -2.65 -5.69 -7.54
C MET A 44 -2.36 -6.35 -8.88
N ALA A 45 -2.69 -5.70 -10.00
CA ALA A 45 -2.26 -6.13 -11.32
C ALA A 45 -0.72 -6.16 -11.42
N GLU A 46 -0.20 -6.86 -12.42
CA GLU A 46 1.24 -7.00 -12.67
C GLU A 46 1.95 -5.64 -12.85
N ASP A 47 1.24 -4.64 -13.35
CA ASP A 47 1.67 -3.25 -13.54
C ASP A 47 1.03 -2.27 -12.55
N GLY A 48 0.38 -2.80 -11.50
CA GLY A 48 -0.38 -2.04 -10.51
C GLY A 48 0.46 -1.32 -9.46
N LEU A 49 -0.09 -1.17 -8.27
CA LEU A 49 0.48 -0.33 -7.21
C LEU A 49 1.81 -0.88 -6.66
N GLN A 50 1.92 -2.21 -6.50
CA GLN A 50 3.12 -2.83 -5.94
C GLN A 50 4.39 -2.53 -6.75
N PRO A 51 4.49 -2.86 -8.06
CA PRO A 51 5.69 -2.55 -8.83
C PRO A 51 5.95 -1.05 -8.94
N LEU A 52 4.90 -0.21 -8.95
CA LEU A 52 5.03 1.24 -8.95
C LEU A 52 5.70 1.76 -7.66
N LEU A 53 5.22 1.32 -6.49
CA LEU A 53 5.80 1.69 -5.20
C LEU A 53 7.23 1.19 -5.05
N THR A 54 7.52 -0.05 -5.49
CA THR A 54 8.89 -0.57 -5.50
C THR A 54 9.82 0.31 -6.32
N LYS A 55 9.43 0.70 -7.54
CA LYS A 55 10.22 1.58 -8.41
C LYS A 55 10.42 2.96 -7.77
N ALA A 56 9.36 3.55 -7.21
CA ALA A 56 9.42 4.87 -6.58
C ALA A 56 10.36 4.88 -5.37
N ILE A 57 10.25 3.89 -4.48
CA ILE A 57 11.10 3.77 -3.28
C ILE A 57 12.56 3.52 -3.69
N ALA A 58 12.81 2.69 -4.71
CA ALA A 58 14.15 2.47 -5.23
C ALA A 58 14.80 3.75 -5.76
N ALA A 59 14.06 4.55 -6.55
CA ALA A 59 14.53 5.83 -7.07
C ALA A 59 14.84 6.82 -5.95
N ALA A 60 13.95 6.94 -4.95
CA ALA A 60 14.17 7.80 -3.79
C ALA A 60 15.39 7.35 -2.96
N THR A 61 15.58 6.04 -2.80
CA THR A 61 16.73 5.46 -2.09
C THR A 61 18.05 5.75 -2.80
N ALA A 62 18.08 5.61 -4.13
CA ALA A 62 19.26 5.94 -4.93
C ALA A 62 19.64 7.42 -4.77
N ARG A 63 18.66 8.32 -4.88
CA ARG A 63 18.89 9.76 -4.69
C ARG A 63 19.38 10.11 -3.29
N SER A 64 18.85 9.47 -2.27
CA SER A 64 19.29 9.69 -0.88
C SER A 64 20.77 9.32 -0.69
N LYS A 65 21.22 8.23 -1.30
CA LYS A 65 22.65 7.82 -1.26
C LYS A 65 23.56 8.81 -1.97
N GLU A 66 23.15 9.33 -3.14
CA GLU A 66 23.91 10.37 -3.85
C GLU A 66 24.07 11.63 -2.99
N LEU A 67 23.00 12.05 -2.29
CA LEU A 67 23.02 13.23 -1.43
C LEU A 67 23.85 13.06 -0.16
N ALA A 68 23.97 11.83 0.37
CA ALA A 68 24.76 11.55 1.57
C ALA A 68 26.26 11.36 1.28
N GLY A 69 26.63 11.06 0.03
CA GLY A 69 28.01 10.89 -0.41
C GLY A 69 28.67 12.14 -1.00
N GLY A 70 27.92 13.24 -1.15
CA GLY A 70 28.42 14.55 -1.60
C GLY A 70 28.45 15.54 -0.45
#